data_AF-A0A2E8CES0-F1
#
_entry.id   AF-A0A2E8CES0-F1
#
_cell.length_a   1.000
_cell.length_b   1.000
_cell.length_c   1.000
_cell.angle_alpha   90.00
_cell.angle_beta   90.00
_cell.angle_gamma   90.00
#
_symmetry.space_group_name_H-M   'P 1'
#
loop_
_entity.id
_entity.type
_entity.pdbx_description
1 polymer ?
#
loop_
_entity_poly.entity_id
_entity_poly.type
_entity_poly.pdbx_seq_one_letter_code
_entity_poly.pdbx_strand_id
1 'polypeptide(L)'
;MPRSFTRLLLSLFLSLLAANASIGLAQNVQYSPALNQARESGGFHGAIVTLDTASDKYLASDTKMVHTGFIPASTFKIFSSLVALETGVVSHDDLLIWDGVVRDRSEINRDLTLVEAFALSALPHYQQLVREIGKAEMKRF
;
A
#
# COMPACT_ATOMS: atom_id res chain seq x y z
N MET A 1 53.90 -11.26 2.62
CA MET A 1 52.97 -11.36 1.47
C MET A 1 52.85 -10.01 0.78
N PRO A 2 52.90 -9.94 -0.56
CA PRO A 2 52.90 -8.66 -1.27
C PRO A 2 51.53 -7.97 -1.15
N ARG A 3 51.53 -6.69 -0.80
CA ARG A 3 50.34 -5.83 -0.56
C ARG A 3 49.38 -5.74 -1.77
N SER A 4 49.81 -6.14 -2.96
CA SER A 4 48.98 -6.25 -4.16
C SER A 4 48.00 -7.43 -4.10
N PHE A 5 48.38 -8.53 -3.45
CA PHE A 5 47.57 -9.74 -3.36
C PHE A 5 46.38 -9.56 -2.40
N THR A 6 46.61 -8.84 -1.30
CA THR A 6 45.56 -8.48 -0.33
C THR A 6 44.54 -7.50 -0.90
N ARG A 7 44.96 -6.58 -1.78
CA ARG A 7 44.04 -5.65 -2.46
C ARG A 7 43.17 -6.37 -3.48
N LEU A 8 43.73 -7.30 -4.26
CA LEU A 8 42.99 -8.08 -5.26
C LEU A 8 41.93 -8.98 -4.62
N LEU A 9 42.27 -9.66 -3.52
CA LEU A 9 41.36 -10.48 -2.73
C LEU A 9 40.23 -9.66 -2.08
N LEU A 10 40.53 -8.46 -1.57
CA LEU A 10 39.52 -7.58 -0.96
C LEU A 10 38.54 -7.01 -2.01
N SER A 11 39.03 -6.67 -3.21
CA SER A 11 38.17 -6.25 -4.33
C SER A 11 37.32 -7.39 -4.90
N LEU A 12 37.81 -8.64 -4.89
CA LEU A 12 37.03 -9.82 -5.29
C LEU A 12 35.95 -10.17 -4.25
N PHE A 13 36.21 -9.90 -2.97
CA PHE A 13 35.24 -10.11 -1.88
C PHE A 13 34.13 -9.05 -1.88
N LEU A 14 34.47 -7.78 -2.17
CA LEU A 14 33.47 -6.70 -2.28
C LEU A 14 32.57 -6.85 -3.52
N SER A 15 33.10 -7.34 -4.64
CA SER A 15 32.29 -7.61 -5.84
C SER A 15 31.36 -8.82 -5.67
N LEU A 16 31.76 -9.84 -4.91
CA LEU A 16 30.87 -10.95 -4.52
C LEU A 16 29.76 -10.50 -3.56
N LEU A 17 30.01 -9.54 -2.67
CA LEU A 17 28.96 -8.99 -1.79
C LEU A 17 27.93 -8.14 -2.58
N ALA A 18 28.38 -7.36 -3.56
CA ALA A 18 27.50 -6.53 -4.39
C ALA A 18 26.62 -7.37 -5.35
N ALA A 19 27.12 -8.52 -5.82
CA ALA A 19 26.36 -9.42 -6.69
C ALA A 19 25.18 -10.11 -5.96
N ASN A 20 25.29 -10.33 -4.64
CA ASN A 20 24.24 -10.98 -3.85
C ASN A 20 23.18 -10.01 -3.28
N ALA A 21 23.45 -8.70 -3.28
CA ALA A 21 22.52 -7.69 -2.76
C ALA A 21 21.38 -7.34 -3.75
N SER A 22 21.40 -7.90 -4.97
CA SER A 22 20.39 -7.68 -6.00
C SER A 22 19.55 -8.92 -6.31
N ILE A 23 19.45 -9.87 -5.38
CA ILE A 23 18.28 -10.76 -5.37
C ILE A 23 17.14 -9.92 -4.81
N GLY A 24 16.55 -9.08 -5.66
CA GLY A 24 15.19 -8.68 -5.43
C GLY A 24 14.41 -9.97 -5.23
N LEU A 25 13.83 -10.16 -4.05
CA LEU A 25 12.86 -11.22 -3.83
C LEU A 25 11.74 -10.96 -4.84
N ALA A 26 11.85 -11.55 -6.03
CA ALA A 26 10.70 -11.73 -6.89
C ALA A 26 9.76 -12.59 -6.05
N GLN A 27 8.83 -11.91 -5.36
CA GLN A 27 7.81 -12.54 -4.56
C GLN A 27 7.17 -13.60 -5.46
N ASN A 28 7.42 -14.87 -5.15
CA ASN A 28 7.10 -15.96 -6.06
C ASN A 28 5.59 -16.20 -5.98
N VAL A 29 4.84 -15.43 -6.77
CA VAL A 29 3.38 -15.54 -6.85
C VAL A 29 3.04 -16.82 -7.60
N GLN A 30 2.43 -17.77 -6.89
CA GLN A 30 2.01 -19.05 -7.43
C GLN A 30 0.55 -19.00 -7.85
N TYR A 31 0.23 -19.62 -8.97
CA TYR A 31 -1.15 -19.76 -9.40
C TYR A 31 -1.93 -20.67 -8.43
N SER A 32 -3.12 -20.23 -8.03
CA SER A 32 -4.04 -20.99 -7.19
C SER A 32 -5.34 -21.26 -7.95
N PRO A 33 -5.62 -22.53 -8.31
CA PRO A 33 -6.89 -22.92 -8.92
C PRO A 33 -8.10 -22.53 -8.06
N ALA A 34 -7.99 -22.63 -6.74
CA ALA A 34 -9.06 -22.28 -5.81
C ALA A 34 -9.39 -20.77 -5.84
N LEU A 35 -8.36 -19.92 -5.88
CA LEU A 35 -8.57 -18.46 -6.02
C LEU A 35 -9.12 -18.11 -7.40
N ASN A 36 -8.68 -18.80 -8.46
CA ASN A 36 -9.23 -18.60 -9.79
C ASN A 36 -10.72 -18.99 -9.86
N GLN A 37 -11.09 -20.12 -9.27
CA GLN A 37 -12.49 -20.53 -9.17
C GLN A 37 -13.34 -19.51 -8.40
N ALA A 38 -12.84 -18.98 -7.28
CA ALA A 38 -13.54 -17.96 -6.51
C ALA A 38 -13.76 -16.67 -7.33
N ARG A 39 -12.74 -16.24 -8.07
CA ARG A 39 -12.83 -15.09 -9.00
C ARG A 39 -13.87 -15.33 -10.09
N GLU A 40 -13.81 -16.47 -10.77
CA GLU A 40 -14.75 -16.83 -11.85
C GLU A 40 -16.19 -16.92 -11.34
N SER A 41 -16.38 -17.51 -10.16
CA SER A 41 -17.71 -17.60 -9.52
C SER A 41 -18.27 -16.23 -9.13
N GLY A 42 -17.40 -15.27 -8.82
CA GLY A 42 -17.79 -13.88 -8.52
C GLY A 42 -18.12 -13.05 -9.77
N GLY A 43 -17.85 -13.55 -10.98
CA GLY A 43 -18.20 -12.88 -12.23
C GLY A 43 -17.47 -11.57 -12.53
N PHE A 44 -16.42 -11.22 -11.76
CA PHE A 44 -15.65 -9.99 -11.98
C PHE A 44 -14.35 -10.25 -12.74
N HIS A 45 -13.92 -9.24 -13.51
CA HIS A 45 -12.61 -9.22 -14.16
C HIS A 45 -11.60 -8.54 -13.22
N GLY A 46 -10.68 -9.31 -12.67
CA GLY A 46 -9.71 -8.84 -11.69
C GLY A 46 -8.78 -9.97 -11.23
N ALA A 47 -8.08 -9.76 -10.13
CA ALA A 47 -7.28 -10.80 -9.50
C ALA A 47 -7.48 -10.82 -7.99
N ILE A 48 -7.41 -12.01 -7.42
CA ILE A 48 -7.34 -12.24 -5.97
C ILE A 48 -5.92 -12.70 -5.67
N VAL A 49 -5.30 -12.12 -4.65
CA VAL A 49 -3.99 -12.53 -4.14
C VAL A 49 -4.06 -12.69 -2.63
N THR A 50 -3.42 -13.73 -2.11
CA THR A 50 -3.30 -14.00 -0.68
C THR A 50 -1.85 -14.30 -0.32
N LEU A 51 -1.39 -13.83 0.84
CA LEU A 51 -0.12 -14.25 1.43
C LEU A 51 -0.40 -15.40 2.41
N ASP A 52 0.17 -16.57 2.13
CA ASP A 52 0.32 -17.64 3.13
C ASP A 52 1.53 -17.32 4.01
N THR A 53 1.27 -16.90 5.25
CA THR A 53 2.31 -16.49 6.19
C THR A 53 3.10 -17.66 6.76
N ALA A 54 2.59 -18.89 6.69
CA ALA A 54 3.32 -20.06 7.16
C ALA A 54 4.43 -20.46 6.18
N SER A 55 4.17 -20.30 4.88
CA SER A 55 5.11 -20.66 3.81
C SER A 55 5.80 -19.46 3.14
N ASP A 56 5.43 -18.24 3.53
CA ASP A 56 5.87 -16.96 2.93
C ASP A 56 5.68 -16.94 1.40
N LYS A 57 4.51 -17.42 0.96
CA LYS A 57 4.17 -17.52 -0.47
C LYS A 57 2.92 -16.74 -0.80
N TYR A 58 2.98 -16.06 -1.94
CA TYR A 58 1.82 -15.44 -2.54
C TYR A 58 1.10 -16.46 -3.42
N LEU A 59 -0.21 -16.57 -3.25
CA LEU A 59 -1.10 -17.35 -4.10
C LEU A 59 -2.01 -16.38 -4.85
N ALA A 60 -2.19 -16.56 -6.16
CA ALA A 60 -3.02 -15.67 -6.96
C ALA A 60 -3.94 -16.42 -7.94
N SER A 61 -5.10 -15.81 -8.22
CA SER A 61 -6.00 -16.27 -9.30
C SER A 61 -5.45 -15.99 -10.69
N ASP A 62 -4.63 -14.94 -10.84
CA ASP A 62 -3.96 -14.55 -12.07
C ASP A 62 -2.58 -13.98 -11.70
N THR A 63 -1.52 -14.70 -12.04
CA THR A 63 -0.15 -14.35 -11.65
C THR A 63 0.42 -13.17 -12.42
N LYS A 64 -0.20 -12.74 -13.53
CA LYS A 64 0.24 -11.57 -14.30
C LYS A 64 -0.50 -10.32 -13.85
N MET A 65 -1.82 -10.40 -13.68
CA MET A 65 -2.66 -9.24 -13.38
C MET A 65 -2.33 -8.62 -12.01
N VAL A 66 -1.90 -9.41 -11.03
CA VAL A 66 -1.49 -8.91 -9.69
C VAL A 66 -0.29 -7.97 -9.73
N HIS A 67 0.49 -7.96 -10.83
CA HIS A 67 1.60 -7.03 -11.02
C HIS A 67 1.20 -5.76 -11.79
N THR A 68 -0.08 -5.63 -12.16
CA THR A 68 -0.60 -4.44 -12.84
C THR A 68 -1.02 -3.40 -11.81
N GLY A 69 -0.53 -2.16 -11.96
CA GLY A 69 -0.94 -1.04 -11.10
C GLY A 69 -2.34 -0.53 -11.47
N PHE A 70 -3.16 -0.28 -10.46
CA PHE A 70 -4.49 0.34 -10.59
C PHE A 70 -4.59 1.57 -9.70
N ILE A 71 -5.54 2.45 -10.00
CA ILE A 71 -5.86 3.56 -9.10
C ILE A 71 -6.39 2.97 -7.78
N PRO A 72 -5.80 3.29 -6.62
CA PRO A 72 -6.18 2.68 -5.33
C PRO A 72 -7.60 3.07 -4.88
N ALA A 73 -8.14 4.17 -5.41
CA ALA A 73 -9.43 4.72 -4.98
C ALA A 73 -9.48 4.83 -3.44
N SER A 74 -10.51 4.29 -2.81
CA SER A 74 -10.68 4.37 -1.35
C SER A 74 -9.67 3.55 -0.55
N THR A 75 -8.89 2.64 -1.12
CA THR A 75 -7.82 1.95 -0.36
C THR A 75 -6.66 2.89 -0.04
N PHE A 76 -6.51 3.99 -0.80
CA PHE A 76 -5.53 5.05 -0.49
C PHE A 76 -5.76 5.70 0.88
N LYS A 77 -6.97 5.60 1.43
CA LYS A 77 -7.29 6.09 2.78
C LYS A 77 -6.39 5.48 3.85
N ILE A 78 -5.91 4.25 3.65
CA ILE A 78 -4.94 3.61 4.57
C ILE A 78 -3.67 4.45 4.64
N PHE A 79 -3.08 4.76 3.48
CA PHE A 79 -1.85 5.54 3.40
C PHE A 79 -2.06 6.98 3.85
N SER A 80 -3.10 7.66 3.39
CA SER A 80 -3.33 9.05 3.76
C SER A 80 -3.61 9.22 5.25
N SER A 81 -4.25 8.25 5.92
CA SER A 81 -4.44 8.28 7.38
C SER A 81 -3.12 8.14 8.13
N LEU A 82 -2.24 7.23 7.68
CA LEU A 82 -0.91 7.09 8.28
C LEU A 82 -0.12 8.40 8.17
N VAL A 83 -0.14 9.03 6.99
CA VAL A 83 0.53 10.33 6.78
C VAL A 83 -0.10 11.42 7.65
N ALA A 84 -1.43 11.48 7.76
CA ALA A 84 -2.11 12.49 8.56
C ALA A 84 -1.74 12.40 10.05
N LEU A 85 -1.66 11.17 10.57
CA LEU A 85 -1.27 10.89 11.95
C LEU A 85 0.22 11.20 12.19
N GLU A 86 1.09 10.78 11.26
CA GLU A 86 2.55 11.00 11.36
C GLU A 86 2.89 12.50 11.31
N THR A 87 2.18 13.27 10.49
CA THR A 87 2.39 14.72 10.36
C THR A 87 1.70 15.52 11.48
N GLY A 88 0.87 14.87 12.31
CA GLY A 88 0.10 15.53 13.36
C GLY A 88 -1.01 16.45 12.84
N VAL A 89 -1.40 16.32 11.57
CA VAL A 89 -2.54 17.06 10.99
C VAL A 89 -3.85 16.65 11.68
N VAL A 90 -3.93 15.40 12.14
CA VAL A 90 -5.07 14.87 12.88
C VAL A 90 -4.58 13.95 14.00
N SER A 91 -5.25 13.98 15.15
CA SER A 91 -5.10 13.03 16.26
C SER A 91 -6.20 11.96 16.23
N HIS A 92 -6.14 10.98 17.14
CA HIS A 92 -7.18 9.95 17.25
C HIS A 92 -8.55 10.52 17.62
N ASP A 93 -8.57 11.56 18.45
CA ASP A 93 -9.78 12.14 19.04
C ASP A 93 -10.33 13.33 18.24
N ASP A 94 -9.60 13.76 17.20
CA ASP A 94 -9.98 14.92 16.39
C ASP A 94 -11.16 14.59 15.48
N LEU A 95 -11.99 15.62 15.25
CA LEU A 95 -13.07 15.58 14.27
C LEU A 95 -12.59 16.13 12.92
N LEU A 96 -12.87 15.39 11.86
CA LEU A 96 -12.87 15.88 10.49
C LEU A 96 -14.20 16.61 10.27
N ILE A 97 -14.10 17.93 10.14
CA ILE A 97 -15.25 18.82 10.07
C ILE A 97 -15.95 18.69 8.71
N TRP A 98 -17.28 18.66 8.73
CA TRP A 98 -18.10 18.65 7.54
C TRP A 98 -18.05 19.98 6.81
N ASP A 99 -18.01 19.93 5.48
CA ASP A 99 -17.98 21.11 4.62
C ASP A 99 -19.35 21.80 4.44
N GLY A 100 -20.38 21.34 5.14
CA GLY A 100 -21.74 21.88 5.05
C GLY A 100 -22.50 21.51 3.77
N VAL A 101 -21.89 20.74 2.86
CA VAL A 101 -22.53 20.34 1.60
C VAL A 101 -23.32 19.06 1.80
N VAL A 102 -24.64 19.15 1.64
CA VAL A 102 -25.54 18.00 1.71
C VAL A 102 -25.38 17.13 0.46
N ARG A 103 -25.10 15.85 0.66
CA ARG A 103 -24.94 14.83 -0.39
C ARG A 103 -25.97 13.71 -0.20
N ASP A 104 -26.17 12.89 -1.24
CA ASP A 104 -27.10 11.76 -1.22
C ASP A 104 -26.76 10.73 -0.13
N ARG A 105 -25.48 10.68 0.28
CA ARG A 105 -25.01 9.89 1.41
C ARG A 105 -25.18 10.66 2.72
N SER A 106 -26.36 10.56 3.32
CA SER A 106 -26.69 11.26 4.58
C SER A 106 -25.73 10.95 5.74
N GLU A 107 -25.16 9.74 5.78
CA GLU A 107 -24.29 9.26 6.83
C GLU A 107 -22.94 10.00 6.90
N ILE A 108 -22.55 10.71 5.83
CA ILE A 108 -21.36 11.56 5.78
C ILE A 108 -21.68 13.06 5.81
N ASN A 109 -22.94 13.48 5.98
CA ASN A 109 -23.30 14.90 6.06
C ASN A 109 -23.23 15.41 7.51
N ARG A 110 -22.10 15.15 8.17
CA ARG A 110 -21.82 15.53 9.57
C ARG A 110 -20.33 15.47 9.85
N ASP A 111 -19.92 16.05 10.96
CA ASP A 111 -18.56 15.88 11.47
C ASP A 111 -18.34 14.40 11.79
N LEU A 112 -17.14 13.90 11.46
CA LEU A 112 -16.75 12.51 11.63
C LEU A 112 -15.38 12.44 12.29
N THR A 113 -15.19 11.50 13.19
CA THR A 113 -13.85 11.06 13.61
C THR A 113 -13.09 10.43 12.43
N LEU A 114 -11.77 10.32 12.52
CA LEU A 114 -10.96 9.62 11.51
C LEU A 114 -11.43 8.16 11.30
N VAL A 115 -11.83 7.49 12.38
CA VAL A 115 -12.34 6.11 12.38
C VAL A 115 -13.66 6.01 11.61
N GLU A 116 -14.61 6.89 11.91
CA GLU A 116 -15.90 6.92 11.21
C GLU A 116 -15.72 7.26 9.72
N ALA A 117 -14.90 8.27 9.41
CA ALA A 117 -14.62 8.68 8.03
C ALA A 117 -13.96 7.55 7.23
N PHE A 118 -13.05 6.77 7.86
CA PHE A 118 -12.43 5.60 7.24
C PHE A 118 -13.48 4.52 6.94
N ALA A 119 -14.28 4.14 7.95
CA ALA A 119 -15.28 3.09 7.85
C ALA A 119 -16.39 3.42 6.83
N LEU A 120 -16.85 4.67 6.82
CA LEU A 120 -17.86 5.15 5.86
C LEU A 120 -17.28 5.46 4.48
N SER A 121 -15.96 5.34 4.31
CA SER A 121 -15.23 5.75 3.12
C SER A 121 -15.58 7.18 2.69
N ALA A 122 -15.66 8.10 3.66
CA ALA A 122 -16.14 9.47 3.48
C ALA A 122 -15.14 10.30 2.65
N LEU A 123 -15.36 10.32 1.33
CA LEU A 123 -14.45 10.98 0.38
C LEU A 123 -14.23 12.48 0.69
N PRO A 124 -15.25 13.31 0.99
CA PRO A 124 -15.05 14.73 1.24
C PRO A 124 -14.13 15.02 2.43
N HIS A 125 -14.30 14.30 3.54
CA HIS A 125 -13.46 14.40 4.73
C HIS A 125 -12.00 14.06 4.44
N TYR A 126 -11.76 12.97 3.70
CA TYR A 126 -10.40 12.61 3.28
C TYR A 126 -9.79 13.59 2.29
N GLN A 127 -10.59 14.19 1.41
CA GLN A 127 -10.10 15.24 0.51
C GLN A 127 -9.67 16.48 1.29
N GLN A 128 -10.39 16.86 2.34
CA GLN A 128 -9.98 17.95 3.22
C GLN A 128 -8.71 17.59 3.98
N LEU A 129 -8.67 16.41 4.61
CA LEU A 129 -7.51 15.90 5.34
C LEU A 129 -6.23 15.92 4.48
N VAL A 130 -6.31 15.42 3.25
CA VAL A 130 -5.16 15.41 2.32
C VAL A 130 -4.77 16.82 1.85
N ARG A 131 -5.72 17.76 1.76
CA ARG A 131 -5.40 19.17 1.49
C ARG A 131 -4.65 19.82 2.65
N GLU A 132 -5.02 19.47 3.89
CA GLU A 132 -4.35 19.95 5.11
C GLU A 132 -2.93 19.39 5.24
N ILE A 133 -2.71 18.11 4.90
CA ILE A 133 -1.35 17.55 4.75
C ILE A 133 -0.55 18.33 3.68
N GLY A 134 -1.18 18.62 2.56
CA GLY A 134 -0.57 19.36 1.46
C GLY A 134 0.24 18.49 0.50
N LYS A 135 0.36 18.98 -0.75
CA LYS A 135 0.96 18.22 -1.87
C LYS A 135 2.43 17.88 -1.66
N ALA A 136 3.21 18.79 -1.07
CA ALA A 136 4.65 18.58 -0.88
C ALA A 136 4.91 17.45 0.12
N GLU A 137 4.24 17.49 1.28
CA GLU A 137 4.34 16.44 2.30
C GLU A 137 3.78 15.11 1.80
N MET A 138 2.61 15.09 1.15
CA MET A 138 2.05 13.85 0.61
C MET A 138 2.96 13.18 -0.44
N LYS A 139 3.73 13.97 -1.20
CA LYS A 139 4.71 13.44 -2.18
C LYS A 139 6.02 13.00 -1.53
N ARG A 140 6.32 13.49 -0.32
CA ARG A 140 7.55 13.17 0.41
C ARG A 140 7.52 11.75 0.97
N PHE A 141 6.35 11.27 1.36
CA PHE A 141 6.10 9.88 1.76
C PHE A 141 5.94 8.97 0.53
#